data_AF-A0A7T7D1M8-F1
#
_entry.id   AF-A0A7T7D1M8-F1
#
_cell.length_a   1.000
_cell.length_b   1.000
_cell.length_c   1.000
_cell.angle_alpha   90.00
_cell.angle_beta   90.00
_cell.angle_gamma   90.00
#
_symmetry.space_group_name_H-M   'P 1'
#
loop_
_entity.id
_entity.type
_entity.pdbx_description
1 polymer ?
#
loop_
_entity_poly.entity_id
_entity_poly.type
_entity_poly.pdbx_seq_one_letter_code
_entity_poly.pdbx_strand_id
1 'polypeptide(L)'
;LDDEVVCRFRGNNTVMAKEKMDYMDVSPKQVVSAATACIPFLENDDSNRALMGANMQRQAVPLMNPEAPFVGTGMEHVAARDSGAAITAKHRGRVEHVESNEILVRRLVEENGTEHEGELDRYPLAKFKRSNSGTCYNQRPIVSVG
;
A
#
# COMPACT_ATOMS: atom_id res chain seq x y z
N LEU A 1 -4.71 30.24 -17.11
CA LEU A 1 -5.72 29.21 -16.88
C LEU A 1 -6.68 29.31 -18.03
N ASP A 2 -6.91 28.22 -18.75
CA ASP A 2 -7.78 28.21 -19.91
C ASP A 2 -9.23 28.55 -19.51
N ASP A 3 -9.92 29.30 -20.35
CA ASP A 3 -11.32 29.68 -20.11
C ASP A 3 -12.30 28.54 -20.38
N GLU A 4 -11.84 27.53 -21.11
CA GLU A 4 -12.58 26.29 -21.39
C GLU A 4 -11.83 25.07 -20.84
N VAL A 5 -12.58 24.11 -20.29
CA VAL A 5 -12.04 22.90 -19.66
C VAL A 5 -12.77 21.66 -20.19
N VAL A 6 -12.02 20.56 -20.37
CA VAL A 6 -12.60 19.24 -20.69
C VAL A 6 -13.33 18.71 -19.45
N CYS A 7 -14.61 18.41 -19.59
CA CYS A 7 -15.46 17.93 -18.51
C CYS A 7 -16.32 16.74 -18.96
N ARG A 8 -16.98 16.09 -18.00
CA ARG A 8 -17.95 15.03 -18.27
C ARG A 8 -19.36 15.48 -17.87
N PHE A 9 -20.28 15.54 -18.82
CA PHE A 9 -21.69 15.87 -18.58
C PHE A 9 -22.60 14.77 -19.12
N ARG A 10 -23.44 14.18 -18.26
CA ARG A 10 -24.34 13.07 -18.60
C ARG A 10 -23.64 11.90 -19.33
N GLY A 11 -22.42 11.57 -18.92
CA GLY A 11 -21.62 10.47 -19.49
C GLY A 11 -20.80 10.83 -20.73
N ASN A 12 -21.01 12.01 -21.32
CA ASN A 12 -20.25 12.46 -22.49
C ASN A 12 -19.11 13.39 -22.08
N ASN A 13 -17.94 13.20 -22.70
CA ASN A 13 -16.83 14.12 -22.57
C ASN A 13 -17.07 15.30 -23.51
N THR A 14 -17.03 16.52 -22.99
CA THR A 14 -17.27 17.77 -23.74
C THR A 14 -16.37 18.87 -23.20
N VAL A 15 -16.28 19.98 -23.93
CA VAL A 15 -15.56 21.18 -23.49
C VAL A 15 -16.59 22.23 -23.06
N MET A 16 -16.41 22.83 -21.88
CA MET A 16 -17.28 23.88 -21.38
C MET A 16 -16.49 24.95 -20.65
N ALA A 17 -17.08 26.15 -20.55
CA ALA A 17 -16.54 27.24 -19.75
C ALA A 17 -16.36 26.83 -18.28
N LYS A 18 -15.25 27.26 -17.66
CA LYS A 18 -14.87 26.88 -16.29
C LYS A 18 -15.92 27.25 -15.23
N GLU A 19 -16.75 28.27 -15.46
CA GLU A 19 -17.80 28.73 -14.53
C GLU A 19 -18.94 27.72 -14.39
N LYS A 20 -19.06 26.75 -15.32
CA LYS A 20 -20.07 25.68 -15.28
C LYS A 20 -19.60 24.43 -14.53
N MET A 21 -18.40 24.43 -13.95
CA MET A 21 -17.86 23.26 -13.26
C MET A 21 -18.37 23.19 -11.82
N ASP A 22 -19.10 22.12 -11.50
CA ASP A 22 -19.57 21.88 -10.13
C ASP A 22 -18.54 21.11 -9.28
N TYR A 23 -17.75 20.23 -9.92
CA TYR A 23 -16.81 19.31 -9.25
C TYR A 23 -15.54 19.10 -10.08
N MET A 24 -14.50 18.58 -9.42
CA MET A 24 -13.22 18.20 -10.04
C MET A 24 -12.79 16.82 -9.54
N ASP A 25 -12.22 16.02 -10.43
CA ASP A 25 -11.63 14.72 -10.09
C ASP A 25 -10.47 14.87 -9.09
N VAL A 26 -10.43 14.01 -8.07
CA VAL A 26 -9.42 14.11 -7.00
C VAL A 26 -8.06 13.57 -7.45
N SER A 27 -8.07 12.48 -8.22
CA SER A 27 -6.85 11.85 -8.69
C SER A 27 -7.10 11.02 -9.95
N PRO A 28 -6.18 11.03 -10.93
CA PRO A 28 -6.23 10.10 -12.07
C PRO A 28 -6.25 8.62 -11.65
N LYS A 29 -5.72 8.28 -10.46
CA LYS A 29 -5.70 6.91 -9.96
C LYS A 29 -7.08 6.40 -9.52
N GLN A 30 -8.07 7.28 -9.34
CA GLN A 30 -9.40 6.90 -8.81
C GLN A 30 -10.22 6.03 -9.78
N VAL A 31 -9.87 6.02 -11.07
CA VAL A 31 -10.61 5.28 -12.11
C VAL A 31 -10.08 3.86 -12.33
N VAL A 32 -8.95 3.50 -11.71
CA VAL A 32 -8.29 2.20 -11.89
C VAL A 32 -8.25 1.41 -10.58
N SER A 33 -8.16 0.08 -10.69
CA SER A 33 -8.02 -0.79 -9.52
C SER A 33 -6.63 -0.69 -8.89
N ALA A 34 -6.49 -1.10 -7.62
CA ALA A 34 -5.20 -1.10 -6.91
C ALA A 34 -4.11 -1.88 -7.67
N ALA A 35 -4.43 -3.03 -8.26
CA ALA A 35 -3.48 -3.82 -9.05
C ALA A 35 -3.05 -3.10 -10.34
N THR A 36 -4.00 -2.48 -11.04
CA THR A 36 -3.69 -1.72 -12.27
C THR A 36 -2.87 -0.47 -11.94
N ALA A 37 -3.14 0.17 -10.79
CA ALA A 37 -2.39 1.31 -10.30
C ALA A 37 -0.92 0.99 -9.93
N CYS A 38 -0.55 -0.29 -9.80
CA CYS A 38 0.85 -0.74 -9.63
C CYS A 38 1.61 -0.89 -10.97
N ILE A 39 0.98 -0.65 -12.12
CA ILE A 39 1.64 -0.72 -13.43
C ILE A 39 2.23 0.67 -13.75
N PRO A 40 3.56 0.82 -13.86
CA PRO A 40 4.16 2.08 -14.30
C PRO A 40 3.88 2.32 -15.79
N PHE A 41 3.77 3.59 -16.19
CA PHE A 41 3.55 4.01 -17.58
C PHE A 41 2.28 3.46 -18.24
N LEU A 42 1.25 3.19 -17.44
CA LEU A 42 -0.03 2.62 -17.86
C LEU A 42 -0.68 3.37 -19.04
N GLU A 43 -0.50 4.69 -19.09
CA GLU A 43 -1.01 5.56 -20.15
C GLU A 43 -0.44 5.26 -21.54
N ASN A 44 0.66 4.51 -21.63
CA ASN A 44 1.30 4.10 -22.87
C ASN A 44 0.92 2.69 -23.33
N ASP A 45 0.21 1.93 -22.49
CA ASP A 45 -0.24 0.57 -22.80
C ASP A 45 -1.69 0.56 -23.28
N ASP A 46 -2.03 -0.39 -24.15
CA ASP A 46 -3.43 -0.63 -24.50
C ASP A 46 -4.19 -1.34 -23.37
N SER A 47 -5.51 -1.16 -23.35
CA SER A 47 -6.38 -1.68 -22.29
C SER A 47 -6.32 -3.19 -22.12
N ASN A 48 -6.11 -3.97 -23.18
CA ASN A 48 -6.05 -5.44 -23.09
C ASN A 48 -4.73 -5.88 -22.45
N ARG A 49 -3.62 -5.23 -22.79
CA ARG A 49 -2.32 -5.48 -22.15
C ARG A 49 -2.32 -5.08 -20.69
N ALA A 50 -2.87 -3.91 -20.36
CA ALA A 50 -3.04 -3.47 -18.98
C ALA A 50 -3.86 -4.49 -18.15
N LEU A 51 -4.97 -4.99 -18.72
CA LEU A 51 -5.81 -6.02 -18.10
C LEU A 51 -5.03 -7.33 -17.87
N MET A 52 -4.29 -7.79 -18.87
CA MET A 52 -3.45 -8.98 -18.73
C MET A 52 -2.37 -8.78 -17.67
N GLY A 53 -1.68 -7.64 -17.67
CA GLY A 53 -0.66 -7.30 -16.68
C GLY A 53 -1.20 -7.33 -15.25
N ALA A 54 -2.34 -6.67 -15.00
CA ALA A 54 -2.99 -6.68 -13.69
C ALA A 54 -3.42 -8.09 -13.24
N ASN A 55 -3.83 -8.95 -14.17
CA ASN A 55 -4.18 -10.35 -13.87
C ASN A 55 -2.96 -11.21 -13.58
N MET A 56 -1.87 -11.01 -14.33
CA MET A 56 -0.61 -11.74 -14.13
C MET A 56 0.02 -11.41 -12.78
N GLN A 57 -0.07 -10.15 -12.32
CA GLN A 57 0.42 -9.77 -10.97
C GLN A 57 -0.19 -10.62 -9.86
N ARG A 58 -1.47 -11.01 -9.97
CA ARG A 58 -2.15 -11.85 -8.97
C ARG A 58 -1.72 -13.31 -8.97
N GLN A 59 -1.00 -13.74 -10.00
CA GLN A 59 -0.46 -15.09 -10.14
C GLN A 59 1.02 -15.17 -9.73
N ALA A 60 1.65 -14.03 -9.41
CA ALA A 60 3.04 -13.99 -8.98
C ALA A 60 3.23 -14.80 -7.68
N VAL A 61 4.27 -15.64 -7.68
CA VAL A 61 4.62 -16.47 -6.52
C VAL A 61 5.66 -15.72 -5.67
N PRO A 62 5.52 -15.69 -4.32
CA PRO A 62 6.52 -15.06 -3.45
C PRO A 62 7.90 -15.69 -3.59
N LEU A 63 8.93 -14.86 -3.77
CA LEU A 63 10.33 -15.29 -3.87
C LEU A 63 10.99 -15.44 -2.50
N MET A 64 12.11 -16.17 -2.45
CA MET A 64 12.92 -16.35 -1.23
C MET A 64 13.52 -15.03 -0.72
N ASN A 65 13.97 -14.16 -1.63
CA ASN A 65 14.49 -12.84 -1.31
C ASN A 65 13.83 -11.81 -2.25
N PRO A 66 12.69 -11.23 -1.86
CA PRO A 66 12.01 -10.24 -2.70
C PRO A 66 12.76 -8.91 -2.69
N GLU A 67 12.78 -8.24 -3.83
CA GLU A 67 13.34 -6.90 -4.01
C GLU A 67 12.25 -5.96 -4.54
N ALA A 68 12.30 -4.69 -4.14
CA ALA A 68 11.37 -3.69 -4.63
C ALA A 68 11.70 -3.31 -6.10
N PRO A 69 10.70 -2.98 -6.92
CA PRO A 69 10.96 -2.52 -8.29
C PRO A 69 11.73 -1.20 -8.28
N PHE A 70 12.72 -1.04 -9.17
CA PHE A 70 13.43 0.22 -9.35
C PHE A 70 12.51 1.35 -9.86
N VAL A 71 11.48 0.99 -10.63
CA VAL A 71 10.45 1.90 -11.13
C VAL A 71 9.11 1.42 -10.61
N GLY A 72 8.56 2.15 -9.63
CA GLY A 72 7.25 1.89 -9.03
C GLY A 72 6.29 3.08 -9.17
N THR A 73 5.05 2.91 -8.71
CA THR A 73 4.00 3.94 -8.80
C THR A 73 3.65 4.59 -7.47
N GLY A 74 4.19 4.06 -6.37
CA GLY A 74 3.89 4.44 -4.99
C GLY A 74 2.67 3.72 -4.41
N MET A 75 1.92 2.96 -5.23
CA MET A 75 0.77 2.17 -4.75
C MET A 75 1.20 0.93 -3.96
N GLU A 76 2.44 0.46 -4.18
CA GLU A 76 2.99 -0.75 -3.59
C GLU A 76 3.01 -0.69 -2.06
N HIS A 77 3.39 0.46 -1.50
CA HIS A 77 3.42 0.67 -0.04
C HIS A 77 2.02 0.57 0.58
N VAL A 78 1.04 1.25 -0.03
CA VAL A 78 -0.35 1.24 0.44
C VAL A 78 -0.93 -0.16 0.31
N ALA A 79 -0.73 -0.82 -0.84
CA ALA A 79 -1.18 -2.18 -1.08
C ALA A 79 -0.57 -3.18 -0.08
N ALA A 80 0.73 -3.09 0.19
CA ALA A 80 1.40 -3.96 1.15
C ALA A 80 0.88 -3.76 2.58
N ARG A 81 0.72 -2.50 3.00
CA ARG A 81 0.19 -2.13 4.31
C ARG A 81 -1.25 -2.61 4.51
N ASP A 82 -2.11 -2.37 3.52
CA ASP A 82 -3.56 -2.60 3.63
C ASP A 82 -3.95 -4.05 3.32
N SER A 83 -3.06 -4.85 2.71
CA SER A 83 -3.27 -6.28 2.48
C SER A 83 -3.43 -7.12 3.75
N GLY A 84 -2.96 -6.61 4.90
CA GLY A 84 -2.88 -7.35 6.16
C GLY A 84 -1.76 -8.39 6.22
N ALA A 85 -0.93 -8.51 5.18
CA ALA A 85 0.23 -9.40 5.19
C ALA A 85 1.40 -8.82 6.01
N ALA A 86 1.53 -7.50 6.06
CA ALA A 86 2.50 -6.81 6.90
C ALA A 86 1.93 -6.60 8.32
N ILE A 87 2.77 -6.75 9.34
CA ILE A 87 2.39 -6.40 10.71
C ILE A 87 2.66 -4.91 10.93
N THR A 88 1.64 -4.19 11.41
CA THR A 88 1.72 -2.78 11.76
C THR A 88 1.62 -2.61 13.28
N ALA A 89 2.38 -1.65 13.81
CA ALA A 89 2.30 -1.30 15.22
C ALA A 89 0.95 -0.63 15.52
N LYS A 90 0.27 -1.07 16.59
CA LYS A 90 -1.03 -0.52 17.01
C LYS A 90 -0.89 0.79 17.78
N HIS A 91 0.21 0.92 18.50
CA HIS A 91 0.50 2.03 19.39
C HIS A 91 1.90 2.56 19.12
N ARG A 92 2.10 3.85 19.40
CA ARG A 92 3.44 4.44 19.42
C ARG A 92 4.25 3.77 20.52
N GLY A 93 5.49 3.43 20.21
CA GLY A 93 6.36 2.73 21.15
C GLY A 93 7.79 2.62 20.66
N ARG A 94 8.64 2.12 21.54
CA ARG A 94 10.04 1.82 21.29
C ARG A 94 10.25 0.32 21.16
N VAL A 95 11.11 -0.12 20.25
CA VAL A 95 11.36 -1.54 20.05
C VAL A 95 12.32 -2.03 21.13
N GLU A 96 11.80 -2.83 22.06
CA GLU A 96 12.58 -3.34 23.19
C GLU A 96 13.33 -4.62 22.80
N HIS A 97 12.71 -5.47 21.98
CA HIS A 97 13.29 -6.75 21.57
C HIS A 97 12.84 -7.15 20.17
N VAL A 98 13.78 -7.71 19.38
CA VAL A 98 13.51 -8.21 18.03
C VAL A 98 14.06 -9.62 17.89
N GLU A 99 13.18 -10.57 17.60
CA GLU A 99 13.52 -11.93 17.25
C GLU A 99 12.95 -12.32 15.88
N SER A 100 13.41 -13.46 15.36
CA SER A 100 12.89 -13.98 14.09
C SER A 100 11.40 -14.35 14.15
N ASN A 101 10.88 -14.66 15.33
CA ASN A 101 9.52 -15.18 15.54
C ASN A 101 8.59 -14.16 16.20
N GLU A 102 9.12 -13.13 16.86
CA GLU A 102 8.31 -12.10 17.49
C GLU A 102 9.06 -10.78 17.65
N ILE A 103 8.30 -9.70 17.79
CA ILE A 103 8.79 -8.35 18.06
C ILE A 103 8.08 -7.85 19.32
N LEU A 104 8.84 -7.30 20.27
CA LEU A 104 8.31 -6.69 21.49
C LEU A 104 8.48 -5.17 21.41
N VAL A 105 7.38 -4.44 21.53
CA VAL A 105 7.35 -2.98 21.45
C VAL A 105 6.80 -2.43 22.75
N ARG A 106 7.59 -1.63 23.45
CA ARG A 106 7.17 -0.94 24.66
C ARG A 106 6.39 0.31 24.28
N ARG A 107 5.14 0.41 24.70
CA ARG A 107 4.32 1.60 24.41
C ARG A 107 4.91 2.83 25.09
N LEU A 108 4.87 3.95 24.38
CA LEU A 108 5.19 5.26 24.93
C LEU A 108 3.88 6.02 25.10
N VAL A 109 3.54 6.33 26.34
CA VAL A 109 2.34 7.08 26.70
C VAL A 109 2.78 8.47 27.14
N GLU A 110 2.17 9.50 26.55
CA GLU A 110 2.46 10.89 26.90
C GLU A 110 1.39 11.39 27.87
N GLU A 111 1.77 11.62 29.12
CA GLU A 111 0.90 12.22 30.14
C GLU A 111 1.55 13.51 30.66
N ASN A 112 0.79 14.61 30.65
CA ASN A 112 1.25 15.92 31.14
C ASN A 112 2.58 16.41 30.53
N GLY A 113 2.85 16.06 29.26
CA GLY A 113 4.07 16.45 28.54
C GLY A 113 5.32 15.67 28.95
N THR A 114 5.17 14.59 29.72
CA THR A 114 6.25 13.65 30.06
C THR A 114 5.96 12.29 29.41
N GLU A 115 6.96 11.72 28.73
CA GLU A 115 6.85 10.38 28.15
C GLU A 115 7.08 9.32 29.23
N HIS A 116 6.12 8.41 29.38
CA HIS A 116 6.16 7.28 30.28
C HIS A 116 6.15 5.97 29.51
N GLU A 117 6.89 4.99 30.04
CA GLU A 117 6.87 3.63 29.55
C GLU A 117 5.56 2.93 29.97
N GLY A 118 4.81 2.46 28.98
CA GLY A 118 3.57 1.73 29.17
C GLY A 118 3.73 0.22 29.04
N GLU A 119 2.64 -0.44 28.63
CA GLU A 119 2.58 -1.88 28.42
C GLU A 119 3.49 -2.37 27.27
N LEU A 120 3.86 -3.64 27.33
CA LEU A 120 4.63 -4.32 26.29
C LEU A 120 3.70 -4.98 25.28
N ASP A 121 3.73 -4.51 24.04
CA ASP A 121 3.04 -5.13 22.92
C ASP A 121 3.87 -6.25 22.31
N ARG A 122 3.27 -7.43 22.20
CA ARG A 122 3.86 -8.61 21.56
C ARG A 122 3.27 -8.81 20.16
N TYR A 123 4.14 -8.84 19.16
CA TYR A 123 3.78 -9.05 17.75
C TYR A 123 4.40 -10.35 17.23
N PRO A 124 3.65 -11.47 17.20
CA PRO A 124 4.16 -12.74 16.67
C PRO A 124 4.25 -12.71 15.14
N LEU A 125 5.35 -13.20 14.59
CA LEU A 125 5.61 -13.34 13.16
C LEU A 125 5.26 -14.75 12.68
N ALA A 126 4.60 -14.84 11.52
CA ALA A 126 4.37 -16.12 10.86
C ALA A 126 5.64 -16.61 10.17
N LYS A 127 6.11 -17.81 10.52
CA LYS A 127 7.29 -18.45 9.90
C LYS A 127 6.89 -19.70 9.15
N PHE A 128 7.32 -19.77 7.89
CA PHE A 128 7.20 -20.95 7.02
C PHE A 128 5.79 -21.59 7.01
N LYS A 129 4.73 -20.77 7.07
CA LYS A 129 3.35 -21.27 7.00
C LYS A 129 3.00 -21.59 5.55
N ARG A 130 2.20 -22.63 5.32
CA ARG A 130 1.70 -22.95 3.98
C ARG A 130 0.46 -22.11 3.67
N SER A 131 0.43 -21.49 2.50
CA SER A 131 -0.76 -20.79 1.99
C SER A 131 -1.74 -21.77 1.32
N ASN A 132 -2.96 -21.31 1.03
CA ASN A 132 -3.97 -22.13 0.33
C ASN A 132 -3.49 -22.58 -1.06
N SER A 133 -2.69 -21.76 -1.74
CA SER A 133 -2.09 -22.06 -3.05
C SER A 133 -0.81 -22.89 -2.93
N GLY A 134 -0.45 -23.36 -1.74
CA GLY A 134 0.75 -24.18 -1.50
C GLY A 134 2.07 -23.41 -1.48
N THR A 135 2.04 -22.08 -1.48
CA THR A 135 3.25 -21.25 -1.35
C THR A 135 3.66 -21.06 0.11
N CYS A 136 4.90 -20.60 0.33
CA CYS A 136 5.40 -20.26 1.66
C CYS A 136 4.98 -18.85 2.08
N TYR A 137 4.35 -18.72 3.25
CA TYR A 137 4.04 -17.47 3.92
C TYR A 137 5.02 -17.27 5.07
N ASN A 138 5.87 -16.26 4.94
CA ASN A 138 6.96 -16.00 5.88
C ASN A 138 7.13 -14.49 6.10
N GLN A 139 7.06 -14.07 7.35
CA GLN A 139 7.27 -12.69 7.78
C GLN A 139 8.69 -12.52 8.34
N ARG A 140 9.26 -11.34 8.10
CA ARG A 140 10.58 -10.94 8.58
C ARG A 140 10.46 -9.60 9.31
N PRO A 141 11.14 -9.44 10.46
CA PRO A 141 11.21 -8.15 11.12
C PRO A 141 11.98 -7.15 10.24
N ILE A 142 11.50 -5.91 10.15
CA ILE A 142 12.16 -4.80 9.44
C ILE A 142 12.77 -3.76 10.39
N VAL A 143 12.38 -3.81 11.66
CA VAL A 143 12.84 -2.90 12.71
C VAL A 143 14.04 -3.51 13.44
N SER A 144 14.83 -2.64 14.07
CA SER A 144 15.92 -3.02 14.98
C SER A 144 15.60 -2.58 16.40
N VAL A 145 16.24 -3.19 17.40
CA VAL A 145 16.14 -2.75 18.80
C VAL A 145 16.64 -1.31 18.91
N GLY A 146 15.87 -0.46 19.61
CA GLY A 146 16.18 0.96 19.75
C GLY A 146 14.96 1.84 19.72
#